data_AF-A0A182AJ74-F1
#
_entry.id   AF-A0A182AJ74-F1
#
_cell.length_a   1.000
_cell.length_b   1.000
_cell.length_c   1.000
_cell.angle_alpha   90.00
_cell.angle_beta   90.00
_cell.angle_gamma   90.00
#
_symmetry.space_group_name_H-M   'P 1'
#
loop_
_entity.id
_entity.type
_entity.pdbx_description
1 polymer ?
#
loop_
_entity_poly.entity_id
_entity_poly.type
_entity_poly.pdbx_seq_one_letter_code
_entity_poly.pdbx_strand_id
1 'polypeptide(L)'
;MLLIVLPSPPAAQAGEQPSTLALELRGSTYFRRAPWKVDLVSYNSIVSQPSARYYFTVELPEDAGASLEGLSFRQTRGVDTRFAFSPERTRAFVGRPRREGRAIAVDAEFDARQREVRVSFPEPVPPGTTVTVMLKPWANPSMSDTYMFQVQAFPAGPNPSPAPLGFATLRIYDPDWR
;
A
#
# COMPACT_ATOMS: atom_id res chain seq x y z
N MET A 1 -13.03 6.19 -72.03
CA MET A 1 -13.22 5.28 -70.89
C MET A 1 -12.23 5.69 -69.82
N LEU A 2 -12.69 6.41 -68.79
CA LEU A 2 -11.84 7.05 -67.78
C LEU A 2 -11.66 6.08 -66.60
N LEU A 3 -10.43 5.66 -66.30
CA LEU A 3 -10.12 4.84 -65.13
C LEU A 3 -10.04 5.73 -63.88
N ILE A 4 -10.93 5.52 -62.92
CA ILE A 4 -10.85 6.10 -61.57
C ILE A 4 -10.10 5.10 -60.70
N VAL A 5 -8.91 5.46 -60.25
CA VAL A 5 -8.18 4.76 -59.19
C VAL A 5 -8.65 5.32 -57.86
N LEU A 6 -9.34 4.51 -57.05
CA LEU A 6 -9.70 4.86 -55.67
C LEU A 6 -8.49 4.60 -54.75
N PRO A 7 -8.14 5.50 -53.82
CA PRO A 7 -7.12 5.23 -52.82
C PRO A 7 -7.65 4.28 -51.74
N SER A 8 -6.84 3.29 -51.37
CA SER A 8 -7.07 2.38 -50.25
C SER A 8 -7.13 3.13 -48.91
N PRO A 9 -7.98 2.73 -47.95
CA PRO A 9 -8.01 3.35 -46.64
C PRO A 9 -6.75 2.99 -45.82
N PRO A 10 -6.21 3.92 -45.00
CA PRO A 10 -5.13 3.59 -44.08
C PRO A 10 -5.62 2.63 -42.99
N ALA A 11 -4.78 1.67 -42.66
CA ALA A 11 -5.01 0.70 -41.59
C ALA A 11 -5.25 1.42 -40.25
N ALA A 12 -6.38 1.10 -39.62
CA ALA A 12 -6.71 1.56 -38.28
C ALA A 12 -5.63 1.10 -37.29
N GLN A 13 -5.01 2.06 -36.61
CA GLN A 13 -4.07 1.82 -35.52
C GLN A 13 -4.81 1.21 -34.34
N ALA A 14 -4.22 0.13 -33.81
CA ALA A 14 -4.71 -0.63 -32.68
C ALA A 14 -4.63 0.19 -31.38
N GLY A 15 -5.78 0.34 -30.71
CA GLY A 15 -5.93 0.24 -29.26
C GLY A 15 -5.03 1.08 -28.37
N GLU A 16 -5.20 2.41 -28.36
CA GLU A 16 -4.97 3.17 -27.14
C GLU A 16 -6.13 2.87 -26.18
N GLN A 17 -5.92 1.92 -25.26
CA GLN A 17 -6.74 1.86 -24.06
C GLN A 17 -6.55 3.20 -23.34
N PRO A 18 -7.62 3.91 -22.93
CA PRO A 18 -7.46 5.09 -22.11
C PRO A 18 -6.89 4.62 -20.78
N SER A 19 -5.58 4.77 -20.61
CA SER A 19 -4.97 4.84 -19.29
C SER A 19 -5.68 6.00 -18.60
N THR A 20 -6.57 5.65 -17.68
CA THR A 20 -7.27 6.56 -16.81
C THR A 20 -6.27 7.59 -16.31
N LEU A 21 -6.32 8.80 -16.87
CA LEU A 21 -5.35 9.85 -16.61
C LEU A 21 -5.45 10.20 -15.12
N ALA A 22 -4.46 9.72 -14.37
CA ALA A 22 -4.16 10.30 -13.07
C ALA A 22 -4.04 11.81 -13.23
N LEU A 23 -4.49 12.57 -12.23
CA LEU A 23 -4.43 14.02 -12.30
C LEU A 23 -2.96 14.44 -12.22
N GLU A 24 -2.31 14.60 -13.36
CA GLU A 24 -0.97 15.14 -13.44
C GLU A 24 -1.03 16.66 -13.28
N LEU A 25 -0.63 17.15 -12.11
CA LEU A 25 -0.54 18.57 -11.84
C LEU A 25 0.95 18.94 -11.73
N ARG A 26 1.43 19.74 -12.68
CA ARG A 26 2.83 20.22 -12.71
C ARG A 26 3.87 19.08 -12.69
N GLY A 27 3.59 17.97 -13.38
CA GLY A 27 4.51 16.82 -13.47
C GLY A 27 4.57 15.95 -12.22
N SER A 28 3.59 16.09 -11.31
CA SER A 28 3.37 15.21 -10.17
C SER A 28 2.03 14.53 -10.28
N THR A 29 1.98 13.26 -9.86
CA THR A 29 0.79 12.43 -9.99
C THR A 29 -0.01 12.43 -8.70
N TYR A 30 -1.33 12.59 -8.81
CA TYR A 30 -2.27 12.59 -7.68
C TYR A 30 -3.40 11.60 -7.91
N PHE A 31 -3.89 11.02 -6.82
CA PHE A 31 -5.22 10.39 -6.84
C PHE A 31 -6.28 11.45 -7.10
N ARG A 32 -7.24 11.16 -7.99
CA ARG A 32 -8.47 11.92 -8.13
C ARG A 32 -9.35 11.77 -6.89
N ARG A 33 -9.52 10.53 -6.41
CA ARG A 33 -10.14 10.22 -5.12
C ARG A 33 -9.20 9.32 -4.33
N ALA A 34 -8.44 9.93 -3.42
CA ALA A 34 -7.49 9.16 -2.62
C ALA A 34 -8.20 8.12 -1.74
N PRO A 35 -7.55 6.97 -1.46
CA PRO A 35 -7.93 6.16 -0.31
C PRO A 35 -7.87 7.03 0.95
N TRP A 36 -8.81 6.82 1.88
CA TRP A 36 -9.02 7.74 3.01
C TRP A 36 -8.85 7.09 4.37
N LYS A 37 -8.74 5.75 4.43
CA LYS A 37 -8.58 4.99 5.67
C LYS A 37 -7.63 3.82 5.49
N VAL A 38 -7.11 3.35 6.62
CA VAL A 38 -6.36 2.10 6.75
C VAL A 38 -6.86 1.36 8.00
N ASP A 39 -7.11 0.06 7.86
CA ASP A 39 -7.37 -0.82 8.99
C ASP A 39 -6.08 -1.54 9.39
N LEU A 40 -5.81 -1.69 10.69
CA LEU A 40 -4.69 -2.50 11.20
C LEU A 40 -5.20 -3.59 12.13
N VAL A 41 -4.82 -4.83 11.84
CA VAL A 41 -5.08 -5.99 12.68
C VAL A 41 -3.79 -6.77 12.93
N SER A 42 -3.60 -7.22 14.16
CA SER A 42 -2.66 -8.30 14.52
C SER A 42 -3.39 -9.31 15.38
N TYR A 43 -3.18 -10.60 15.13
CA TYR A 43 -3.72 -11.68 15.98
C TYR A 43 -2.78 -12.08 17.12
N ASN A 44 -1.58 -11.47 17.15
CA ASN A 44 -0.57 -11.66 18.17
C ASN A 44 -0.17 -10.28 18.68
N SER A 45 -0.63 -9.93 19.88
CA SER A 45 -0.52 -8.58 20.44
C SER A 45 0.11 -8.56 21.84
N ILE A 46 0.84 -9.61 22.22
CA ILE A 46 1.54 -9.69 23.52
C ILE A 46 2.96 -9.14 23.38
N VAL A 47 3.51 -8.49 24.41
CA VAL A 47 4.91 -8.02 24.48
C VAL A 47 5.89 -9.13 24.09
N SER A 48 6.90 -8.79 23.29
CA SER A 48 7.94 -9.72 22.83
C SER A 48 7.44 -11.01 22.14
N GLN A 49 6.14 -11.10 21.81
CA GLN A 49 5.57 -12.30 21.21
C GLN A 49 6.16 -12.54 19.82
N PRO A 50 6.76 -13.72 19.57
CA PRO A 50 7.29 -14.04 18.25
C PRO A 50 6.17 -14.26 17.24
N SER A 51 6.51 -14.35 15.97
CA SER A 51 5.57 -14.72 14.89
C SER A 51 4.40 -13.76 14.66
N ALA A 52 4.41 -12.58 15.28
CA ALA A 52 3.42 -11.54 15.02
C ALA A 52 3.40 -11.12 13.55
N ARG A 53 2.22 -10.74 13.08
CA ARG A 53 1.94 -10.30 11.70
C ARG A 53 1.01 -9.11 11.76
N TYR A 54 1.42 -7.99 11.18
CA TYR A 54 0.65 -6.76 11.20
C TYR A 54 0.02 -6.56 9.82
N TYR A 55 -1.29 -6.67 9.76
CA TYR A 55 -2.04 -6.58 8.52
C TYR A 55 -2.64 -5.19 8.37
N PHE A 56 -2.13 -4.43 7.40
CA PHE A 56 -2.66 -3.14 7.02
C PHE A 56 -3.56 -3.31 5.80
N THR A 57 -4.85 -3.02 5.93
CA THR A 57 -5.82 -3.11 4.83
C THR A 57 -6.20 -1.72 4.34
N VAL A 58 -6.11 -1.51 3.04
CA VAL A 58 -6.49 -0.27 2.36
C VAL A 58 -7.49 -0.59 1.25
N GLU A 59 -8.57 0.16 1.21
CA GLU A 59 -9.56 0.11 0.12
C GLU A 59 -9.25 1.23 -0.86
N LEU A 60 -8.78 0.87 -2.06
CA LEU A 60 -8.54 1.84 -3.12
C LEU A 60 -9.87 2.13 -3.85
N PRO A 61 -10.34 3.39 -3.90
CA PRO A 61 -11.58 3.72 -4.59
C PRO A 61 -11.60 3.32 -6.07
N GLU A 62 -12.75 2.95 -6.63
CA GLU A 62 -12.90 2.66 -8.08
C GLU A 62 -12.62 3.88 -8.95
N ASP A 63 -13.00 5.06 -8.46
CA ASP A 63 -12.77 6.38 -9.06
C ASP A 63 -11.49 7.04 -8.54
N ALA A 64 -10.52 6.26 -8.05
CA ALA A 64 -9.26 6.78 -7.52
C ALA A 64 -8.47 7.60 -8.56
N GLY A 65 -8.72 7.38 -9.84
CA GLY A 65 -8.07 8.09 -10.95
C GLY A 65 -6.62 7.68 -11.20
N ALA A 66 -5.98 6.97 -10.27
CA ALA A 66 -4.65 6.40 -10.40
C ALA A 66 -4.60 5.03 -9.70
N SER A 67 -3.76 4.13 -10.22
CA SER A 67 -3.39 2.89 -9.52
C SER A 67 -2.52 3.21 -8.30
N LEU A 68 -2.47 2.30 -7.34
CA LEU A 68 -1.62 2.40 -6.16
C LEU A 68 -0.24 1.79 -6.46
N GLU A 69 0.81 2.61 -6.38
CA GLU A 69 2.20 2.20 -6.60
C GLU A 69 2.88 1.80 -5.29
N GLY A 70 2.47 2.39 -4.16
CA GLY A 70 3.13 2.08 -2.90
C GLY A 70 2.41 2.56 -1.65
N LEU A 71 2.91 2.11 -0.51
CA LEU A 71 2.45 2.46 0.83
C LEU A 71 3.67 2.72 1.73
N SER A 72 3.55 3.68 2.64
CA SER A 72 4.51 3.83 3.74
C SER A 72 3.82 3.66 5.09
N PHE A 73 4.54 3.06 6.05
CA PHE A 73 4.07 2.76 7.39
C PHE A 73 5.12 3.25 8.40
N ARG A 74 4.90 4.45 8.95
CA ARG A 74 5.85 5.07 9.87
C ARG A 74 5.36 5.03 11.31
N GLN A 75 6.13 4.41 12.20
CA GLN A 75 5.82 4.44 13.63
C GLN A 75 6.03 5.86 14.19
N THR A 76 4.94 6.49 14.61
CA THR A 76 4.93 7.84 15.21
C THR A 76 4.72 7.82 16.72
N ARG A 77 4.21 6.72 17.29
CA ARG A 77 4.04 6.53 18.73
C ARG A 77 4.36 5.09 19.14
N GLY A 78 4.69 4.91 20.41
CA GLY A 78 5.02 3.65 21.05
C GLY A 78 6.32 3.79 21.83
N VAL A 79 6.34 3.30 23.06
CA VAL A 79 7.51 3.42 23.95
C VAL A 79 8.74 2.67 23.42
N ASP A 80 8.57 1.49 22.80
CA ASP A 80 9.66 0.81 22.11
C ASP A 80 9.79 1.34 20.67
N THR A 81 10.94 1.93 20.39
CA THR A 81 11.25 2.57 19.09
C THR A 81 12.29 1.81 18.29
N ARG A 82 12.70 0.62 18.77
CA ARG A 82 13.84 -0.14 18.24
C ARG A 82 13.45 -1.48 17.62
N PHE A 83 12.23 -1.96 17.83
CA PHE A 83 11.79 -3.19 17.17
C PHE A 83 11.80 -3.03 15.65
N ALA A 84 12.20 -4.09 14.95
CA ALA A 84 12.46 -4.07 13.52
C ALA A 84 11.46 -4.94 12.74
N PHE A 85 11.20 -4.51 11.51
CA PHE A 85 10.49 -5.29 10.51
C PHE A 85 11.49 -6.06 9.63
N SER A 86 11.02 -7.16 9.05
CA SER A 86 11.74 -8.00 8.10
C SER A 86 11.13 -7.74 6.71
N PRO A 87 11.76 -6.87 5.89
CA PRO A 87 11.24 -6.51 4.57
C PRO A 87 11.06 -7.73 3.66
N GLU A 88 12.01 -8.66 3.68
CA GLU A 88 12.01 -9.90 2.90
C GLU A 88 10.86 -10.86 3.25
N ARG A 89 10.18 -10.63 4.38
CA ARG A 89 9.00 -11.40 4.82
C ARG A 89 7.70 -10.61 4.71
N THR A 90 7.75 -9.41 4.13
CA THR A 90 6.56 -8.63 3.79
C THR A 90 5.79 -9.34 2.68
N ARG A 91 4.46 -9.32 2.77
CA ARG A 91 3.57 -9.91 1.76
C ARG A 91 2.41 -8.98 1.47
N ALA A 92 1.88 -9.03 0.26
CA ALA A 92 0.66 -8.33 -0.11
C ALA A 92 -0.32 -9.26 -0.83
N PHE A 93 -1.61 -9.00 -0.67
CA PHE A 93 -2.68 -9.77 -1.32
C PHE A 93 -3.96 -8.94 -1.45
N VAL A 94 -4.84 -9.37 -2.36
CA VAL A 94 -6.19 -8.81 -2.52
C VAL A 94 -7.10 -9.34 -1.42
N GLY A 95 -7.92 -8.47 -0.83
CA GLY A 95 -8.92 -8.83 0.18
C GLY A 95 -8.48 -8.46 1.59
N ARG A 96 -9.04 -9.17 2.58
CA ARG A 96 -8.86 -8.89 4.02
C ARG A 96 -8.13 -10.06 4.70
N PRO A 97 -7.52 -9.85 5.87
CA PRO A 97 -6.96 -10.95 6.67
C PRO A 97 -7.98 -12.08 6.86
N ARG A 98 -7.53 -13.35 6.72
CA ARG A 98 -8.37 -14.58 6.74
C ARG A 98 -9.36 -14.73 5.58
N ARG A 99 -9.37 -13.81 4.62
CA ARG A 99 -10.07 -13.90 3.34
C ARG A 99 -9.11 -13.44 2.23
N GLU A 100 -7.93 -14.07 2.24
CA GLU A 100 -6.85 -13.74 1.32
C GLU A 100 -7.23 -14.22 -0.09
N GLY A 101 -7.21 -13.29 -1.03
CA GLY A 101 -7.37 -13.56 -2.45
C GLY A 101 -6.00 -13.76 -3.12
N ARG A 102 -5.87 -13.30 -4.37
CA ARG A 102 -4.59 -13.42 -5.10
C ARG A 102 -3.47 -12.69 -4.36
N ALA A 103 -2.27 -13.26 -4.42
CA ALA A 103 -1.06 -12.59 -4.01
C ALA A 103 -0.77 -11.39 -4.94
N ILE A 104 -0.13 -10.37 -4.38
CA ILE A 104 0.36 -9.19 -5.09
C ILE A 104 1.88 -9.17 -4.87
N ALA A 105 2.64 -9.05 -5.96
CA ALA A 105 4.08 -8.88 -5.87
C ALA A 105 4.41 -7.59 -5.13
N VAL A 106 5.39 -7.64 -4.24
CA VAL A 106 5.70 -6.53 -3.34
C VAL A 106 7.19 -6.46 -3.08
N ASP A 107 7.74 -5.27 -3.20
CA ASP A 107 9.07 -4.93 -2.71
C ASP A 107 8.92 -4.09 -1.45
N ALA A 108 9.81 -4.31 -0.48
CA ALA A 108 9.75 -3.64 0.80
C ALA A 108 11.14 -3.26 1.29
N GLU A 109 11.20 -2.14 2.01
CA GLU A 109 12.39 -1.64 2.68
C GLU A 109 12.04 -1.16 4.09
N PHE A 110 12.98 -1.29 5.03
CA PHE A 110 12.82 -0.78 6.39
C PHE A 110 13.93 0.20 6.72
N ASP A 111 13.56 1.44 7.02
CA ASP A 111 14.45 2.46 7.57
C ASP A 111 14.28 2.51 9.09
N ALA A 112 15.26 1.95 9.82
CA ALA A 112 15.25 1.94 11.27
C ALA A 112 15.38 3.35 11.90
N ARG A 113 16.02 4.31 11.21
CA ARG A 113 16.15 5.68 11.72
C ARG A 113 14.83 6.43 11.63
N GLN A 114 14.10 6.24 10.53
CA GLN A 114 12.77 6.83 10.33
C GLN A 114 11.65 6.01 10.97
N ARG A 115 11.94 4.76 11.40
CA ARG A 115 10.97 3.76 11.86
C ARG A 115 9.85 3.57 10.85
N GLU A 116 10.26 3.46 9.59
CA GLU A 116 9.35 3.47 8.45
C GLU A 116 9.60 2.25 7.58
N VAL A 117 8.53 1.52 7.30
CA VAL A 117 8.51 0.52 6.24
C VAL A 117 7.94 1.19 4.98
N ARG A 118 8.66 1.09 3.87
CA ARG A 118 8.18 1.47 2.55
C ARG A 118 7.91 0.23 1.75
N VAL A 119 6.78 0.24 1.05
CA VAL A 119 6.33 -0.84 0.18
C VAL A 119 6.04 -0.25 -1.19
N SER A 120 6.54 -0.91 -2.22
CA SER A 120 6.20 -0.66 -3.61
C SER A 120 5.60 -1.91 -4.25
N PHE A 121 4.72 -1.67 -5.22
CA PHE A 121 4.10 -2.71 -6.04
C PHE A 121 4.72 -2.61 -7.44
N PRO A 122 5.58 -3.57 -7.84
CA PRO A 122 6.20 -3.56 -9.17
C PRO A 122 5.17 -3.50 -10.30
N GLU A 123 4.02 -4.13 -10.09
CA GLU A 123 2.81 -3.93 -10.89
C GLU A 123 1.80 -3.12 -10.06
N PRO A 124 1.50 -1.86 -10.44
CA PRO A 124 0.59 -1.01 -9.68
C PRO A 124 -0.79 -1.63 -9.46
N VAL A 125 -1.32 -1.50 -8.24
CA VAL A 125 -2.62 -2.10 -7.88
C VAL A 125 -3.76 -1.24 -8.45
N PRO A 126 -4.68 -1.81 -9.25
CA PRO A 126 -5.69 -1.02 -9.94
C PRO A 126 -6.78 -0.49 -8.99
N PRO A 127 -7.44 0.64 -9.34
CA PRO A 127 -8.62 1.17 -8.63
C PRO A 127 -9.69 0.10 -8.34
N GLY A 128 -10.43 0.28 -7.25
CA GLY A 128 -11.47 -0.66 -6.79
C GLY A 128 -10.93 -1.87 -6.02
N THR A 129 -9.61 -2.00 -5.89
CA THR A 129 -9.00 -3.12 -5.18
C THR A 129 -8.94 -2.87 -3.68
N THR A 130 -9.38 -3.85 -2.88
CA THR A 130 -9.00 -3.93 -1.46
C THR A 130 -7.66 -4.65 -1.36
N VAL A 131 -6.63 -3.95 -0.90
CA VAL A 131 -5.28 -4.50 -0.72
C VAL A 131 -4.96 -4.66 0.76
N THR A 132 -4.38 -5.79 1.13
CA THR A 132 -3.78 -5.99 2.45
C THR A 132 -2.27 -6.17 2.31
N VAL A 133 -1.50 -5.40 3.08
CA VAL A 133 -0.06 -5.59 3.27
C VAL A 133 0.19 -6.17 4.66
N MET A 134 0.85 -7.32 4.71
CA MET A 134 1.29 -7.96 5.94
C MET A 134 2.76 -7.61 6.18
N LEU A 135 3.01 -6.84 7.23
CA LEU A 135 4.35 -6.56 7.74
C LEU A 135 4.74 -7.59 8.80
N LYS A 136 5.97 -8.10 8.69
CA LYS A 136 6.50 -9.09 9.63
C LYS A 136 7.53 -8.44 10.57
N PRO A 137 7.16 -8.07 11.81
CA PRO A 137 8.17 -7.77 12.82
C PRO A 137 8.92 -9.05 13.23
N TRP A 138 10.14 -8.93 13.73
CA TRP A 138 10.88 -10.08 14.30
C TRP A 138 10.12 -10.68 15.49
N ALA A 139 9.74 -9.80 16.42
CA ALA A 139 8.81 -10.04 17.51
C ALA A 139 7.99 -8.77 17.75
N ASN A 140 6.88 -8.88 18.48
CA ASN A 140 6.22 -7.69 18.99
C ASN A 140 7.19 -6.83 19.82
N PRO A 141 6.91 -5.53 19.96
CA PRO A 141 7.67 -4.62 20.81
C PRO A 141 7.85 -5.18 22.23
N SER A 142 8.97 -4.84 22.86
CA SER A 142 9.32 -5.37 24.20
C SER A 142 8.60 -4.66 25.34
N MET A 143 7.73 -3.70 25.05
CA MET A 143 7.03 -2.88 26.02
C MET A 143 5.56 -2.73 25.62
N SER A 144 4.65 -2.87 26.58
CA SER A 144 3.22 -2.65 26.33
C SER A 144 2.93 -1.18 26.14
N ASP A 145 2.26 -0.83 25.05
CA ASP A 145 1.78 0.52 24.75
C ASP A 145 0.78 0.45 23.58
N THR A 146 0.18 1.58 23.25
CA THR A 146 -0.50 1.79 21.98
C THR A 146 0.51 2.33 20.97
N TYR A 147 0.89 1.47 20.04
CA TYR A 147 1.76 1.80 18.92
C TYR A 147 0.93 2.42 17.81
N MET A 148 1.42 3.49 17.20
CA MET A 148 0.70 4.23 16.17
C MET A 148 1.55 4.38 14.92
N PHE A 149 0.97 4.06 13.78
CA PHE A 149 1.61 4.09 12.48
C PHE A 149 0.91 5.11 11.59
N GLN A 150 1.63 6.15 11.18
CA GLN A 150 1.17 7.01 10.09
C GLN A 150 1.27 6.22 8.79
N VAL A 151 0.20 6.23 8.00
CA VAL A 151 0.15 5.52 6.72
C VAL A 151 -0.09 6.51 5.59
N GLN A 152 0.68 6.37 4.51
CA GLN A 152 0.50 7.13 3.28
C GLN A 152 0.40 6.19 2.08
N ALA A 153 -0.39 6.58 1.08
CA ALA A 153 -0.53 5.91 -0.21
C ALA A 153 0.09 6.75 -1.32
N PHE A 154 0.74 6.09 -2.27
CA PHE A 154 1.42 6.73 -3.39
C PHE A 154 0.74 6.31 -4.70
N PRO A 155 0.23 7.25 -5.51
CA PRO A 155 -0.34 6.94 -6.81
C PRO A 155 0.75 6.56 -7.80
N ALA A 156 0.46 5.69 -8.76
CA ALA A 156 1.40 5.36 -9.84
C ALA A 156 1.53 6.51 -10.83
N GLY A 157 2.76 6.95 -11.09
CA GLY A 157 3.08 7.96 -12.10
C GLY A 157 4.31 8.80 -11.73
N PRO A 158 4.70 9.77 -12.58
CA PRO A 158 5.83 10.64 -12.29
C PRO A 158 5.60 11.45 -11.01
N ASN A 159 6.65 11.55 -10.18
CA ASN A 159 6.68 12.30 -8.92
C ASN A 159 5.40 12.13 -8.08
N PRO A 160 5.15 10.91 -7.57
CA PRO A 160 3.88 10.59 -6.94
C PRO A 160 3.69 11.40 -5.65
N SER A 161 2.55 12.08 -5.55
CA SER A 161 2.22 12.87 -4.35
C SER A 161 1.54 12.00 -3.29
N PRO A 162 2.09 11.91 -2.06
CA PRO A 162 1.55 11.03 -1.03
C PRO A 162 0.18 11.50 -0.53
N ALA A 163 -0.77 10.57 -0.49
CA ALA A 163 -2.06 10.76 0.17
C ALA A 163 -2.04 10.17 1.58
N PRO A 164 -2.27 10.96 2.64
CA PRO A 164 -2.33 10.44 4.01
C PRO A 164 -3.60 9.62 4.24
N LEU A 165 -3.46 8.41 4.79
CA LEU A 165 -4.58 7.54 5.18
C LEU A 165 -4.95 7.65 6.66
N GLY A 166 -4.25 8.54 7.37
CA GLY A 166 -4.37 8.72 8.81
C GLY A 166 -3.40 7.83 9.59
N PHE A 167 -3.85 7.43 10.78
CA PHE A 167 -3.05 6.66 11.73
C PHE A 167 -3.72 5.33 12.05
N ALA A 168 -2.97 4.24 11.88
CA ALA A 168 -3.34 2.92 12.36
C ALA A 168 -2.81 2.71 13.78
N THR A 169 -3.61 2.12 14.66
CA THR A 169 -3.22 1.85 16.05
C THR A 169 -3.16 0.36 16.32
N LEU A 170 -2.14 -0.06 17.08
CA LEU A 170 -1.99 -1.42 17.57
C LEU A 170 -1.69 -1.37 19.06
N ARG A 171 -2.57 -2.00 19.85
CA ARG A 171 -2.30 -2.19 21.28
C ARG A 171 -1.43 -3.43 21.47
N ILE A 172 -0.32 -3.26 22.18
CA ILE A 172 0.50 -4.35 22.70
C ILE A 172 0.23 -4.48 24.19
N TYR A 173 -0.06 -5.70 24.63
CA TYR A 173 -0.45 -6.04 25.99
C TYR A 173 0.68 -6.73 26.72
N ASP A 174 0.82 -6.40 28.00
CA ASP A 174 1.61 -7.16 28.95
C ASP A 174 0.65 -8.08 29.74
N PRO A 175 0.80 -9.42 29.65
CA PRO A 175 -0.08 -10.35 30.34
C PRO A 175 0.17 -10.36 31.86
N ASP A 176 1.33 -9.85 32.32
CA ASP A 176 1.74 -9.87 33.72
C ASP A 176 1.43 -8.54 34.45
N TRP A 177 0.70 -7.63 33.80
CA TRP A 177 0.29 -6.37 34.43
C TRP A 177 -0.68 -6.62 35.61
N ARG A 178 -0.18 -6.44 36.83
CA ARG A 178 -0.97 -6.24 38.06
C ARG A 178 -1.28 -4.76 38.29
#